data_AF-F0T7K4-F1
#
_entry.id   AF-F0T7K4-F1
#
_cell.length_a   1.000
_cell.length_b   1.000
_cell.length_c   1.000
_cell.angle_alpha   90.00
_cell.angle_beta   90.00
_cell.angle_gamma   90.00
#
_symmetry.space_group_name_H-M   'P 1'
#
loop_
_entity.id
_entity.type
_entity.pdbx_description
1 polymer ?
#
loop_
_entity_poly.entity_id
_entity_poly.type
_entity_poly.pdbx_seq_one_letter_code
_entity_poly.pdbx_strand_id
1 'polypeptide(L)'
;MFGRTGHGGGIIKRKLFLSVLLLFGLALVLNVNFASATNVTTDKAKPKVTSVNPVNNSVVLSDKSKKVTIKVNFNEKIKSGTGSVELSANGKSKPVTTTVNGNTLTITSKNALSTSTKYSLIIHSNTVTDSSGNGNQLLRYTFTVSPISKAQMKDGISRVQSFYNKNNRLPNTVSFGAKKITISEFQKIIATQGLKIYTVKSKAVSNSNVKTVTAYGWNSCSKGWYKTGGTWKDYCPFCHSYNCLTYNPKHTYEGEWTCSKCDADFCNCGRCKASGSQVYLVKA
;
A
#
# COMPACT_ATOMS: atom_id res chain seq x y z
N MET A 1 -104.67 -15.25 75.60
CA MET A 1 -104.30 -16.64 75.24
C MET A 1 -103.68 -16.61 73.84
N PHE A 2 -102.41 -17.04 73.73
CA PHE A 2 -101.62 -17.44 72.54
C PHE A 2 -101.47 -16.45 71.36
N GLY A 3 -100.30 -16.22 70.75
CA GLY A 3 -99.01 -16.89 70.83
C GLY A 3 -97.89 -16.11 70.09
N ARG A 4 -96.65 -16.59 70.29
CA ARG A 4 -95.33 -16.10 69.84
C ARG A 4 -95.20 -15.93 68.31
N THR A 5 -94.22 -15.13 67.88
CA THR A 5 -93.11 -15.59 67.00
C THR A 5 -91.97 -14.57 66.98
N GLY A 6 -90.74 -15.03 67.29
CA GLY A 6 -89.51 -14.27 67.14
C GLY A 6 -88.87 -14.50 65.77
N HIS A 7 -88.13 -13.51 65.28
CA HIS A 7 -87.27 -13.64 64.10
C HIS A 7 -85.81 -13.38 64.53
N GLY A 8 -84.98 -14.42 64.40
CA GLY A 8 -83.54 -14.36 64.61
C GLY A 8 -82.82 -13.80 63.39
N GLY A 9 -82.01 -12.76 63.60
CA GLY A 9 -81.06 -12.26 62.62
C GLY A 9 -79.88 -13.22 62.47
N GLY A 10 -79.75 -13.82 61.29
CA GLY A 10 -78.62 -14.68 60.94
C GLY A 10 -77.32 -13.91 60.87
N ILE A 11 -76.35 -14.31 61.68
CA ILE A 11 -74.96 -13.82 61.65
C ILE A 11 -74.31 -14.34 60.36
N ILE A 12 -74.08 -13.47 59.39
CA ILE A 12 -73.26 -13.77 58.22
C ILE A 12 -71.82 -13.98 58.71
N LYS A 13 -71.30 -15.20 58.55
CA LYS A 13 -69.93 -15.58 58.93
C LYS A 13 -68.91 -14.70 58.19
N ARG A 14 -68.33 -13.71 58.88
CA ARG A 14 -67.24 -12.81 58.42
C ARG A 14 -66.07 -13.52 57.69
N LYS A 15 -65.86 -14.82 57.93
CA LYS A 15 -64.81 -15.62 57.26
C LYS A 15 -65.11 -15.93 55.79
N LEU A 16 -66.38 -15.95 55.37
CA LEU A 16 -66.74 -16.27 53.98
C LEU A 16 -66.57 -15.05 53.05
N PHE A 17 -66.79 -13.83 53.56
CA PHE A 17 -66.66 -12.59 52.79
C PHE A 17 -65.19 -12.21 52.47
N LEU A 18 -64.24 -12.50 53.37
CA LEU A 18 -62.81 -12.26 53.10
C LEU A 18 -62.26 -13.19 52.01
N SER A 19 -62.75 -14.43 51.92
CA SER A 19 -62.29 -15.41 50.92
C SER A 19 -62.75 -15.06 49.51
N VAL A 20 -63.98 -14.54 49.36
CA VAL A 20 -64.52 -14.11 48.05
C VAL A 20 -63.82 -12.84 47.54
N LEU A 21 -63.45 -11.92 48.44
CA LEU A 21 -62.71 -10.70 48.07
C LEU A 21 -61.25 -10.99 47.66
N LEU A 22 -60.61 -12.01 48.26
CA LEU A 22 -59.28 -12.48 47.87
C LEU A 22 -59.28 -13.19 46.50
N LEU A 23 -60.34 -13.94 46.18
CA LEU A 23 -60.50 -14.60 44.88
C LEU A 23 -60.74 -13.61 43.73
N PHE A 24 -61.52 -12.54 43.95
CA PHE A 24 -61.71 -11.47 42.96
C PHE A 24 -60.49 -10.54 42.87
N GLY A 25 -59.77 -10.30 43.98
CA GLY A 25 -58.52 -9.54 43.99
C GLY A 25 -57.43 -10.23 43.19
N LEU A 26 -57.30 -11.56 43.31
CA LEU A 26 -56.29 -12.35 42.57
C LEU A 26 -56.60 -12.47 41.07
N ALA A 27 -57.89 -12.48 40.69
CA ALA A 27 -58.30 -12.50 39.29
C ALA A 27 -58.04 -11.18 38.54
N LEU A 28 -57.94 -10.04 39.25
CA LEU A 28 -57.66 -8.73 38.65
C LEU A 28 -56.16 -8.50 38.34
N VAL A 29 -55.25 -9.29 38.93
CA VAL A 29 -53.78 -9.13 38.77
C VAL A 29 -53.19 -9.97 37.63
N LEU A 30 -53.99 -10.77 36.93
CA LEU A 30 -53.51 -11.65 35.85
C LEU A 30 -53.84 -11.18 34.43
N ASN A 31 -54.27 -9.93 34.26
CA ASN A 31 -54.23 -9.29 32.93
C ASN A 31 -52.80 -8.80 32.63
N VAL A 32 -51.84 -9.72 32.71
CA VAL A 32 -50.52 -9.51 32.11
C VAL A 32 -50.72 -9.65 30.61
N ASN A 33 -50.78 -8.50 29.94
CA ASN A 33 -50.62 -8.43 28.50
C ASN A 33 -49.34 -9.21 28.13
N PHE A 34 -49.50 -10.44 27.66
CA PHE A 34 -48.46 -11.10 26.89
C PHE A 34 -48.35 -10.34 25.59
N ALA A 35 -47.58 -9.26 25.61
CA ALA A 35 -47.11 -8.62 24.40
C ALA A 35 -46.50 -9.73 23.54
N SER A 36 -47.07 -9.94 22.36
CA SER A 36 -46.56 -10.92 21.41
C SER A 36 -45.07 -10.67 21.26
N ALA A 37 -44.25 -11.62 21.73
CA ALA A 37 -42.85 -11.67 21.40
C ALA A 37 -42.81 -11.85 19.89
N THR A 38 -42.70 -10.74 19.17
CA THR A 38 -42.34 -10.76 17.77
C THR A 38 -41.06 -11.56 17.72
N ASN A 39 -41.05 -12.64 16.95
CA ASN A 39 -39.82 -13.35 16.58
C ASN A 39 -39.01 -12.37 15.73
N VAL A 40 -38.38 -11.39 16.38
CA VAL A 40 -37.39 -10.50 15.79
C VAL A 40 -36.24 -11.44 15.47
N THR A 41 -36.20 -11.92 14.23
CA THR A 41 -34.98 -12.48 13.67
C THR A 41 -33.93 -11.39 13.79
N THR A 42 -33.16 -11.46 14.87
CA THR A 42 -32.19 -10.42 15.19
C THR A 42 -31.14 -10.52 14.11
N ASP A 43 -31.06 -9.47 13.28
CA ASP A 43 -30.00 -9.39 12.29
C ASP A 43 -28.66 -9.37 13.02
N LYS A 44 -27.78 -10.31 12.62
CA LYS A 44 -26.42 -10.48 13.16
C LYS A 44 -25.36 -10.21 12.10
N ALA A 45 -25.75 -9.82 10.89
CA ALA A 45 -24.82 -9.52 9.82
C ALA A 45 -24.08 -8.23 10.15
N LYS A 46 -22.75 -8.23 10.00
CA LYS A 46 -21.93 -7.04 10.24
C LYS A 46 -21.79 -6.24 8.94
N PRO A 47 -21.74 -4.90 9.00
CA PRO A 47 -21.36 -4.08 7.86
C PRO A 47 -20.06 -4.56 7.23
N LYS A 48 -20.14 -4.96 5.97
CA LYS A 48 -19.02 -5.44 5.16
C LYS A 48 -18.55 -4.35 4.21
N VAL A 49 -17.25 -4.10 4.21
CA VAL A 49 -16.63 -3.15 3.27
C VAL A 49 -16.74 -3.68 1.84
N THR A 50 -17.33 -2.88 0.95
CA THR A 50 -17.46 -3.18 -0.48
C THR A 50 -16.37 -2.49 -1.30
N SER A 51 -15.95 -1.29 -0.91
CA SER A 51 -14.86 -0.56 -1.54
C SER A 51 -14.24 0.48 -0.63
N VAL A 52 -12.97 0.80 -0.90
CA VAL A 52 -12.25 1.91 -0.27
C VAL A 52 -11.66 2.78 -1.38
N ASN A 53 -11.84 4.09 -1.29
CA ASN A 53 -11.22 5.07 -2.17
C ASN A 53 -10.48 6.11 -1.32
N PRO A 54 -9.16 6.26 -1.44
CA PRO A 54 -8.26 5.54 -2.34
C PRO A 54 -8.22 4.02 -2.07
N VAL A 55 -7.77 3.22 -3.04
CA VAL A 55 -7.63 1.77 -2.84
C VAL A 55 -6.36 1.44 -2.05
N ASN A 56 -6.32 0.27 -1.42
CA ASN A 56 -5.19 -0.11 -0.56
C ASN A 56 -3.86 -0.10 -1.35
N ASN A 57 -2.80 0.40 -0.71
CA ASN A 57 -1.47 0.63 -1.28
C ASN A 57 -1.41 1.63 -2.44
N SER A 58 -2.45 2.45 -2.65
CA SER A 58 -2.46 3.46 -3.72
C SER A 58 -1.56 4.67 -3.42
N VAL A 59 -1.28 5.42 -4.47
CA VAL A 59 -0.64 6.74 -4.42
C VAL A 59 -1.73 7.80 -4.52
N VAL A 60 -1.90 8.57 -3.45
CA VAL A 60 -2.76 9.75 -3.39
C VAL A 60 -1.96 10.95 -3.86
N LEU A 61 -2.43 11.55 -4.95
CA LEU A 61 -1.90 12.81 -5.44
C LEU A 61 -2.34 13.93 -4.50
N SER A 62 -1.38 14.52 -3.80
CA SER A 62 -1.62 15.69 -2.97
C SER A 62 -0.43 16.62 -3.04
N ASP A 63 -0.71 17.91 -3.02
CA ASP A 63 0.27 18.91 -2.62
C ASP A 63 0.33 18.98 -1.08
N LYS A 64 1.31 19.73 -0.56
CA LYS A 64 1.52 19.91 0.88
C LYS A 64 0.41 20.69 1.58
N SER A 65 -0.55 21.27 0.86
CA SER A 65 -1.60 22.12 1.42
C SER A 65 -2.96 21.42 1.50
N LYS A 66 -3.15 20.27 0.84
CA LYS A 66 -4.44 19.57 0.81
C LYS A 66 -4.58 18.53 1.92
N LYS A 67 -5.80 18.49 2.48
CA LYS A 67 -6.27 17.40 3.34
C LYS A 67 -6.53 16.17 2.48
N VAL A 68 -6.31 14.99 3.05
CA VAL A 68 -6.59 13.73 2.39
C VAL A 68 -7.89 13.16 2.93
N THR A 69 -8.76 12.74 2.03
CA THR A 69 -10.04 12.10 2.35
C THR A 69 -10.03 10.65 1.87
N ILE A 70 -10.42 9.73 2.75
CA ILE A 70 -10.65 8.32 2.47
C ILE A 70 -12.14 8.04 2.64
N LYS A 71 -12.75 7.41 1.64
CA LYS A 71 -14.14 6.95 1.66
C LYS A 71 -14.18 5.43 1.71
N VAL A 72 -14.89 4.89 2.67
CA VAL A 72 -15.13 3.46 2.86
C VAL A 72 -16.61 3.20 2.66
N ASN A 73 -16.96 2.42 1.64
CA ASN A 73 -18.34 2.06 1.35
C ASN A 73 -18.63 0.68 1.94
N PHE A 74 -19.83 0.54 2.49
CA PHE A 74 -20.36 -0.70 3.07
C PHE A 74 -21.49 -1.25 2.20
N ASN A 75 -21.79 -2.54 2.35
CA ASN A 75 -22.88 -3.26 1.67
C ASN A 75 -24.28 -2.83 2.13
N GLU A 76 -24.35 -2.03 3.18
CA GLU A 76 -25.60 -1.65 3.86
C GLU A 76 -25.46 -0.26 4.50
N LYS A 77 -26.60 0.30 4.92
CA LYS A 77 -26.61 1.59 5.62
C LYS A 77 -25.91 1.45 6.98
N ILE A 78 -25.11 2.44 7.33
CA ILE A 78 -24.36 2.47 8.58
C ILE A 78 -24.73 3.67 9.44
N LYS A 79 -24.41 3.58 10.73
CA LYS A 79 -24.49 4.62 11.75
C LYS A 79 -23.13 4.75 12.42
N SER A 80 -22.90 5.89 13.08
CA SER A 80 -21.71 6.07 13.92
C SER A 80 -21.71 5.06 15.07
N GLY A 81 -20.62 4.31 15.20
CA GLY A 81 -20.31 3.51 16.38
C GLY A 81 -19.34 4.27 17.28
N THR A 82 -18.20 3.64 17.61
CA THR A 82 -17.14 4.26 18.41
C THR A 82 -16.42 5.41 17.70
N GLY A 83 -16.46 5.45 16.35
CA GLY A 83 -15.68 6.41 15.57
C GLY A 83 -14.16 6.21 15.65
N SER A 84 -13.69 5.09 16.21
CA SER A 84 -12.27 4.86 16.52
C SER A 84 -11.42 4.57 15.27
N VAL A 85 -10.70 5.60 14.81
CA VAL A 85 -9.83 5.55 13.63
C VAL A 85 -8.45 6.09 13.97
N GLU A 86 -7.41 5.35 13.58
CA GLU A 86 -6.02 5.76 13.73
C GLU A 86 -5.37 5.95 12.37
N LEU A 87 -4.87 7.16 12.12
CA LEU A 87 -3.97 7.46 11.00
C LEU A 87 -2.57 7.70 11.56
N SER A 88 -1.56 7.04 11.00
CA SER A 88 -0.18 7.23 11.43
C SER A 88 0.82 7.15 10.29
N ALA A 89 1.98 7.77 10.48
CA ALA A 89 3.15 7.61 9.63
C ALA A 89 4.40 7.57 10.51
N ASN A 90 5.30 6.61 10.26
CA ASN A 90 6.53 6.42 11.02
C ASN A 90 6.29 6.37 12.55
N GLY A 91 5.24 5.67 12.98
CA GLY A 91 4.85 5.57 14.39
C GLY A 91 4.20 6.82 15.00
N LYS A 92 4.07 7.92 14.24
CA LYS A 92 3.46 9.17 14.74
C LYS A 92 2.01 9.29 14.29
N SER A 93 1.11 9.48 15.25
CA SER A 93 -0.32 9.69 15.00
C SER A 93 -0.60 10.99 14.25
N LYS A 94 -1.65 10.98 13.42
CA LYS A 94 -2.17 12.11 12.66
C LYS A 94 -3.67 12.24 12.93
N PRO A 95 -4.14 13.42 13.34
CA PRO A 95 -5.54 13.61 13.67
C PRO A 95 -6.44 13.52 12.44
N VAL A 96 -7.60 12.89 12.61
CA VAL A 96 -8.65 12.74 11.59
C VAL A 96 -10.01 13.19 12.11
N THR A 97 -10.94 13.41 11.20
CA THR A 97 -12.38 13.47 11.46
C THR A 97 -13.09 12.38 10.68
N THR A 98 -14.20 11.89 11.23
CA THR A 98 -15.05 10.88 10.61
C THR A 98 -16.46 11.44 10.41
N THR A 99 -17.10 11.06 9.30
CA THR A 99 -18.50 11.39 9.01
C THR A 99 -19.14 10.17 8.36
N VAL A 100 -20.41 9.93 8.66
CA VAL A 100 -21.20 8.84 8.07
C VAL A 100 -22.32 9.44 7.24
N ASN A 101 -22.45 9.00 5.99
CA ASN A 101 -23.56 9.35 5.12
C ASN A 101 -24.03 8.11 4.36
N GLY A 102 -25.27 7.66 4.62
CA GLY A 102 -25.83 6.45 4.03
C GLY A 102 -25.00 5.20 4.38
N ASN A 103 -24.38 4.60 3.38
CA ASN A 103 -23.49 3.44 3.52
C ASN A 103 -22.00 3.81 3.44
N THR A 104 -21.64 5.10 3.54
CA THR A 104 -20.26 5.57 3.37
C THR A 104 -19.72 6.20 4.66
N LEU A 105 -18.60 5.67 5.14
CA LEU A 105 -17.74 6.32 6.14
C LEU A 105 -16.68 7.17 5.43
N THR A 106 -16.66 8.46 5.72
CA THR A 106 -15.67 9.40 5.20
C THR A 106 -14.72 9.82 6.31
N ILE A 107 -13.43 9.55 6.12
CA ILE A 107 -12.33 9.88 7.04
C ILE A 107 -11.50 10.98 6.38
N THR A 108 -11.33 12.11 7.05
CA THR A 108 -10.54 13.24 6.52
C THR A 108 -9.43 13.62 7.49
N SER A 109 -8.21 13.79 6.99
CA SER A 109 -7.11 14.29 7.81
C SER A 109 -7.39 15.72 8.27
N LYS A 110 -7.23 16.02 9.57
CA LYS A 110 -7.45 17.39 10.06
C LYS A 110 -6.44 18.37 9.47
N ASN A 111 -5.19 17.92 9.35
CA ASN A 111 -4.07 18.67 8.80
C ASN A 111 -3.64 18.10 7.45
N ALA A 112 -2.94 18.92 6.66
CA ALA A 112 -2.30 18.45 5.44
C ALA A 112 -1.27 17.36 5.77
N LEU A 113 -1.22 16.33 4.93
CA LEU A 113 -0.29 15.22 5.09
C LEU A 113 1.00 15.52 4.33
N SER A 114 2.13 15.13 4.93
CA SER A 114 3.43 15.28 4.29
C SER A 114 3.51 14.40 3.04
N THR A 115 4.00 14.98 1.96
CA THR A 115 4.28 14.25 0.73
C THR A 115 5.45 13.30 0.91
N SER A 116 5.66 12.38 -0.04
CA SER A 116 6.77 11.42 -0.03
C SER A 116 6.73 10.50 1.19
N THR A 117 5.52 10.23 1.71
CA THR A 117 5.31 9.53 2.98
C THR A 117 4.23 8.45 2.83
N LYS A 118 4.52 7.26 3.38
CA LYS A 118 3.55 6.15 3.50
C LYS A 118 2.79 6.28 4.82
N TYR A 119 1.47 6.15 4.75
CA TYR A 119 0.55 6.23 5.87
C TYR A 119 -0.15 4.90 6.10
N SER A 120 -0.38 4.58 7.37
CA SER A 120 -1.20 3.46 7.83
C SER A 120 -2.48 4.01 8.45
N LEU A 121 -3.61 3.45 8.05
CA LEU A 121 -4.94 3.72 8.59
C LEU A 121 -5.47 2.42 9.22
N ILE A 122 -5.93 2.53 10.45
CA ILE A 122 -6.63 1.46 11.16
C ILE A 122 -8.04 1.97 11.45
N ILE A 123 -9.03 1.22 11.00
CA ILE A 123 -10.43 1.41 11.37
C ILE A 123 -10.76 0.27 12.33
N HIS A 124 -10.93 0.59 13.60
CA HIS A 124 -11.15 -0.42 14.62
C HIS A 124 -12.52 -1.10 14.47
N SER A 125 -12.70 -2.24 15.13
CA SER A 125 -14.01 -2.89 15.21
C SER A 125 -15.03 -1.95 15.85
N ASN A 126 -16.28 -2.02 15.42
CA ASN A 126 -17.39 -1.19 15.92
C ASN A 126 -17.18 0.33 15.72
N THR A 127 -16.29 0.76 14.81
CA THR A 127 -16.18 2.17 14.40
C THR A 127 -17.50 2.68 13.84
N VAL A 128 -18.17 1.85 13.04
CA VAL A 128 -19.53 2.04 12.53
C VAL A 128 -20.36 0.80 12.85
N THR A 129 -21.67 0.98 12.94
CA THR A 129 -22.64 -0.10 13.13
C THR A 129 -23.73 -0.04 12.07
N ASP A 130 -24.48 -1.12 11.88
CA ASP A 130 -25.74 -1.08 11.15
C ASP A 130 -26.89 -0.50 12.02
N SER A 131 -28.14 -0.66 11.57
CA SER A 131 -29.34 -0.31 12.34
C SER A 131 -29.63 -1.27 13.51
N SER A 132 -29.12 -2.49 13.45
CA SER A 132 -29.35 -3.60 14.37
C SER A 132 -28.31 -3.63 15.51
N GLY A 133 -27.26 -2.80 15.44
CA GLY A 133 -26.17 -2.69 16.41
C GLY A 133 -24.94 -3.54 16.07
N ASN A 134 -24.90 -4.23 14.93
CA ASN A 134 -23.73 -5.01 14.54
C ASN A 134 -22.61 -4.09 14.03
N GLY A 135 -21.44 -4.18 14.64
CA GLY A 135 -20.29 -3.34 14.28
C GLY A 135 -19.42 -3.89 13.15
N ASN A 136 -18.77 -3.00 12.40
CA ASN A 136 -17.78 -3.39 11.39
C ASN A 136 -16.62 -4.20 12.00
N GLN A 137 -15.95 -4.98 11.17
CA GLN A 137 -14.69 -5.64 11.53
C GLN A 137 -13.49 -4.69 11.41
N LEU A 138 -12.42 -5.01 12.14
CA LEU A 138 -11.12 -4.32 12.05
C LEU A 138 -10.62 -4.29 10.59
N LEU A 139 -10.30 -3.10 10.10
CA LEU A 139 -9.69 -2.90 8.78
C LEU A 139 -8.33 -2.23 8.91
N ARG A 140 -7.33 -2.79 8.23
CA ARG A 140 -6.00 -2.20 8.07
C ARG A 140 -5.81 -1.79 6.62
N TYR A 141 -5.32 -0.57 6.43
CA TYR A 141 -5.23 0.06 5.13
C TYR A 141 -3.96 0.91 5.05
N THR A 142 -3.27 0.92 3.91
CA THR A 142 -2.13 1.84 3.72
C THR A 142 -2.23 2.58 2.40
N PHE A 143 -1.62 3.76 2.34
CA PHE A 143 -1.54 4.57 1.13
C PHE A 143 -0.29 5.47 1.19
N THR A 144 0.09 6.03 0.05
CA THR A 144 1.22 6.95 -0.04
C THR A 144 0.73 8.32 -0.49
N VAL A 145 1.14 9.39 0.18
CA VAL A 145 0.89 10.76 -0.28
C VAL A 145 2.08 11.22 -1.10
N SER A 146 1.84 11.66 -2.34
CA SER A 146 2.91 12.00 -3.29
C SER A 146 2.55 13.24 -4.11
N PRO A 147 3.54 14.07 -4.49
CA PRO A 147 3.31 15.23 -5.35
C PRO A 147 3.21 14.86 -6.84
N ILE A 148 3.50 13.60 -7.19
CA ILE A 148 3.47 13.04 -8.55
C ILE A 148 2.88 11.63 -8.57
N SER A 149 2.36 11.20 -9.72
CA SER A 149 1.72 9.88 -9.87
C SER A 149 2.75 8.76 -10.00
N LYS A 150 2.32 7.51 -9.79
CA LYS A 150 3.18 6.34 -10.04
C LYS A 150 3.67 6.26 -11.50
N ALA A 151 2.86 6.71 -12.46
CA ALA A 151 3.25 6.80 -13.86
C ALA A 151 4.35 7.86 -14.05
N GLN A 152 4.19 9.05 -13.45
CA GLN A 152 5.20 10.10 -13.46
C GLN A 152 6.50 9.67 -12.75
N MET A 153 6.43 8.85 -11.70
CA MET A 153 7.62 8.26 -11.09
C MET A 153 8.40 7.39 -12.09
N LYS A 154 7.71 6.50 -12.81
CA LYS A 154 8.34 5.63 -13.83
C LYS A 154 8.93 6.42 -14.98
N ASP A 155 8.19 7.41 -15.51
CA ASP A 155 8.69 8.34 -16.52
C ASP A 155 9.95 9.08 -16.04
N GLY A 156 9.86 9.69 -14.85
CA GLY A 156 10.97 10.43 -14.26
C GLY A 156 12.21 9.56 -14.07
N ILE A 157 12.06 8.31 -13.64
CA ILE A 157 13.17 7.35 -13.52
C ILE A 157 13.83 7.13 -14.88
N SER A 158 13.04 6.89 -15.94
CA SER A 158 13.57 6.68 -17.29
C SER A 158 14.39 7.88 -17.76
N ARG A 159 13.85 9.11 -17.65
CA ARG A 159 14.55 10.33 -18.05
C ARG A 159 15.80 10.60 -17.21
N VAL A 160 15.73 10.37 -15.90
CA VAL A 160 16.91 10.49 -15.02
C VAL A 160 17.98 9.46 -15.39
N GLN A 161 17.59 8.24 -15.73
CA GLN A 161 18.53 7.20 -16.16
C GLN A 161 19.22 7.59 -17.48
N SER A 162 18.47 8.06 -18.47
CA SER A 162 19.04 8.56 -19.73
C SER A 162 20.00 9.74 -19.49
N PHE A 163 19.63 10.67 -18.59
CA PHE A 163 20.50 11.77 -18.20
C PHE A 163 21.79 11.26 -17.54
N TYR A 164 21.68 10.32 -16.59
CA TYR A 164 22.84 9.75 -15.90
C TYR A 164 23.77 9.04 -16.88
N ASN A 165 23.25 8.20 -17.78
CA ASN A 165 24.04 7.47 -18.76
C ASN A 165 24.80 8.40 -19.71
N LYS A 166 24.22 9.56 -20.05
CA LYS A 166 24.87 10.56 -20.92
C LYS A 166 25.89 11.43 -20.19
N ASN A 167 25.65 11.76 -18.92
CA ASN A 167 26.39 12.82 -18.22
C ASN A 167 27.24 12.31 -17.05
N ASN A 168 27.19 11.01 -16.73
CA ASN A 168 27.84 10.39 -15.56
C ASN A 168 27.56 11.09 -14.23
N ARG A 169 26.42 11.78 -14.14
CA ARG A 169 25.96 12.49 -12.95
C ARG A 169 24.44 12.54 -12.95
N LEU A 170 23.87 12.64 -11.76
CA LEU A 170 22.43 12.88 -11.63
C LEU A 170 22.08 14.33 -12.01
N PRO A 171 20.86 14.58 -12.52
CA PRO A 171 20.39 15.94 -12.72
C PRO A 171 20.12 16.60 -11.37
N ASN A 172 20.11 17.94 -11.32
CA ASN A 172 19.78 18.66 -10.09
C ASN A 172 18.28 18.55 -9.75
N THR A 173 17.44 18.54 -10.79
CA THR A 173 15.98 18.47 -10.65
C THR A 173 15.36 17.61 -11.75
N VAL A 174 14.15 17.12 -11.49
CA VAL A 174 13.27 16.44 -12.45
C VAL A 174 12.00 17.28 -12.59
N SER A 175 11.67 17.66 -13.82
CA SER A 175 10.49 18.47 -14.11
C SER A 175 9.28 17.61 -14.48
N PHE A 176 8.11 18.02 -13.99
CA PHE A 176 6.79 17.47 -14.27
C PHE A 176 5.82 18.63 -14.55
N GLY A 177 5.82 19.13 -15.79
CA GLY A 177 5.17 20.40 -16.14
C GLY A 177 5.84 21.57 -15.42
N ALA A 178 5.05 22.45 -14.81
CA ALA A 178 5.56 23.56 -14.00
C ALA A 178 6.25 23.11 -12.69
N LYS A 179 6.04 21.87 -12.24
CA LYS A 179 6.58 21.36 -10.99
C LYS A 179 8.02 20.89 -11.18
N LYS A 180 8.96 21.47 -10.41
CA LYS A 180 10.35 21.02 -10.33
C LYS A 180 10.60 20.31 -9.00
N ILE A 181 11.11 19.09 -9.05
CA ILE A 181 11.42 18.27 -7.87
C ILE A 181 12.94 18.08 -7.84
N THR A 182 13.60 18.37 -6.72
CA THR A 182 15.04 18.11 -6.58
C THR A 182 15.31 16.62 -6.70
N ILE A 183 16.49 16.22 -7.19
CA ILE A 183 16.78 14.79 -7.35
C ILE A 183 16.73 14.02 -6.04
N SER A 184 17.15 14.63 -4.93
CA SER A 184 17.05 14.05 -3.59
C SER A 184 15.59 13.81 -3.18
N GLU A 185 14.71 14.77 -3.43
CA GLU A 185 13.29 14.60 -3.16
C GLU A 185 12.65 13.56 -4.08
N PHE A 186 13.04 13.55 -5.37
CA PHE A 186 12.57 12.54 -6.31
C PHE A 186 12.98 11.12 -5.87
N GLN A 187 14.22 10.94 -5.39
CA GLN A 187 14.68 9.67 -4.82
C GLN A 187 13.84 9.23 -3.62
N LYS A 188 13.48 10.14 -2.71
CA LYS A 188 12.58 9.83 -1.58
C LYS A 188 11.20 9.40 -2.07
N ILE A 189 10.64 10.11 -3.04
CA ILE A 189 9.33 9.80 -3.63
C ILE A 189 9.32 8.40 -4.22
N ILE A 190 10.26 8.07 -5.09
CA ILE A 190 10.28 6.76 -5.76
C ILE A 190 10.55 5.61 -4.76
N ALA A 191 11.33 5.86 -3.71
CA ALA A 191 11.59 4.88 -2.66
C ALA A 191 10.32 4.46 -1.90
N THR A 192 9.32 5.35 -1.76
CA THR A 192 8.01 4.99 -1.17
C THR A 192 7.28 3.88 -1.94
N GLN A 193 7.61 3.72 -3.23
CA GLN A 193 7.04 2.69 -4.12
C GLN A 193 8.02 1.52 -4.35
N GLY A 194 9.12 1.44 -3.60
CA GLY A 194 10.17 0.45 -3.81
C GLY A 194 10.96 0.63 -5.11
N LEU A 195 10.83 1.79 -5.76
CA LEU A 195 11.53 2.11 -6.99
C LEU A 195 12.86 2.80 -6.67
N LYS A 196 13.85 2.63 -7.54
CA LYS A 196 15.18 3.25 -7.40
C LYS A 196 15.73 3.66 -8.76
N ILE A 197 16.59 4.68 -8.75
CA ILE A 197 17.43 5.02 -9.89
C ILE A 197 18.69 4.16 -9.79
N TYR A 198 19.05 3.49 -10.88
CA TYR A 198 20.26 2.69 -10.95
C TYR A 198 21.41 3.60 -11.34
N THR A 199 21.94 4.32 -10.35
CA THR A 199 23.30 4.84 -10.49
C THR A 199 24.24 3.68 -10.23
N VAL A 200 25.20 3.44 -11.11
CA VAL A 200 26.37 2.70 -10.63
C VAL A 200 26.90 3.57 -9.49
N LYS A 201 26.89 3.06 -8.25
CA LYS A 201 27.94 3.50 -7.35
C LYS A 201 29.18 3.07 -8.10
N SER A 202 29.81 4.01 -8.79
CA SER A 202 31.24 4.02 -8.67
C SER A 202 31.46 3.99 -7.16
N LYS A 203 31.77 2.80 -6.61
CA LYS A 203 32.97 2.76 -5.80
C LYS A 203 33.90 3.68 -6.57
N ALA A 204 34.37 4.75 -5.93
CA ALA A 204 35.69 5.17 -6.28
C ALA A 204 36.53 3.90 -6.13
N VAL A 205 36.60 3.10 -7.19
CA VAL A 205 37.80 2.38 -7.49
C VAL A 205 38.69 3.57 -7.76
N SER A 206 39.41 3.97 -6.71
CA SER A 206 40.69 4.61 -6.91
C SER A 206 41.30 3.88 -8.09
N ASN A 207 41.75 4.62 -9.10
CA ASN A 207 42.25 4.12 -10.36
C ASN A 207 43.53 3.26 -10.20
N SER A 208 43.71 2.63 -9.04
CA SER A 208 44.87 1.92 -8.54
C SER A 208 44.65 0.41 -8.36
N ASN A 209 43.45 -0.16 -8.58
CA ASN A 209 43.25 -1.63 -8.49
C ASN A 209 42.09 -2.18 -9.35
N VAL A 210 41.81 -1.61 -10.54
CA VAL A 210 40.94 -2.31 -11.51
C VAL A 210 41.76 -3.45 -12.10
N LYS A 211 41.34 -4.70 -11.88
CA LYS A 211 41.96 -5.85 -12.55
C LYS A 211 41.91 -5.64 -14.05
N THR A 212 43.03 -5.83 -14.70
CA THR A 212 43.14 -5.74 -16.14
C THR A 212 43.23 -7.14 -16.73
N VAL A 213 42.73 -7.27 -17.94
CA VAL A 213 42.88 -8.46 -18.76
C VAL A 213 43.63 -8.09 -20.02
N THR A 214 44.50 -8.97 -20.49
CA THR A 214 45.34 -8.77 -21.67
C THR A 214 45.25 -10.00 -22.54
N ALA A 215 45.10 -9.80 -23.84
CA ALA A 215 45.14 -10.84 -24.84
C ALA A 215 45.50 -10.24 -26.19
N TYR A 216 46.08 -11.10 -27.02
CA TYR A 216 46.46 -10.80 -28.38
C TYR A 216 45.99 -11.96 -29.26
N GLY A 217 45.42 -11.65 -30.41
CA GLY A 217 44.87 -12.63 -31.32
C GLY A 217 44.68 -12.05 -32.72
N TRP A 218 44.13 -12.87 -33.61
CA TRP A 218 43.83 -12.44 -34.97
C TRP A 218 42.57 -11.61 -34.99
N ASN A 219 42.54 -10.56 -35.80
CA ASN A 219 41.37 -9.72 -35.95
C ASN A 219 41.08 -9.45 -37.41
N SER A 220 39.79 -9.45 -37.72
CA SER A 220 39.20 -9.19 -39.03
C SER A 220 38.34 -7.92 -39.04
N CYS A 221 38.38 -7.09 -37.98
CA CYS A 221 37.60 -5.84 -37.90
C CYS A 221 37.97 -4.77 -38.94
N SER A 222 39.07 -4.94 -39.69
CA SER A 222 39.49 -4.06 -40.78
C SER A 222 39.83 -4.90 -42.03
N LYS A 223 40.12 -4.25 -43.17
CA LYS A 223 40.39 -4.95 -44.44
C LYS A 223 41.67 -5.80 -44.35
N GLY A 224 41.51 -7.07 -43.98
CA GLY A 224 42.57 -8.06 -43.88
C GLY A 224 42.74 -8.63 -42.48
N TRP A 225 43.44 -9.76 -42.39
CA TRP A 225 43.78 -10.42 -41.13
C TRP A 225 45.03 -9.79 -40.53
N TYR A 226 44.91 -9.27 -39.31
CA TYR A 226 46.05 -8.72 -38.59
C TYR A 226 46.02 -9.13 -37.12
N LYS A 227 47.20 -9.26 -36.51
CA LYS A 227 47.29 -9.50 -35.07
C LYS A 227 47.01 -8.19 -34.34
N THR A 228 46.09 -8.23 -33.40
CA THR A 228 45.78 -7.11 -32.52
C THR A 228 45.57 -7.62 -31.11
N GLY A 229 45.69 -6.71 -30.16
CA GLY A 229 45.33 -6.98 -28.79
C GLY A 229 45.40 -5.69 -28.00
N GLY A 230 45.46 -5.83 -26.70
CA GLY A 230 45.45 -4.70 -25.79
C GLY A 230 45.38 -5.15 -24.35
N THR A 231 45.29 -4.17 -23.48
CA THR A 231 44.98 -4.37 -22.08
C THR A 231 43.70 -3.59 -21.80
N TRP A 232 42.72 -4.27 -21.22
CA TRP A 232 41.41 -3.71 -20.91
C TRP A 232 41.15 -3.82 -19.43
N LYS A 233 40.31 -2.94 -18.92
CA LYS A 233 39.68 -3.14 -17.62
C LYS A 233 38.83 -4.40 -17.70
N ASP A 234 38.91 -5.27 -16.69
CA ASP A 234 38.03 -6.44 -16.57
C ASP A 234 36.60 -6.01 -16.22
N TYR A 235 35.94 -5.41 -17.22
CA TYR A 235 34.66 -4.74 -17.13
C TYR A 235 33.91 -4.88 -18.45
N CYS A 236 32.68 -5.40 -18.38
CA CYS A 236 31.79 -5.51 -19.53
C CYS A 236 30.92 -4.25 -19.68
N PRO A 237 31.03 -3.49 -20.78
CA PRO A 237 30.21 -2.30 -21.02
C PRO A 237 28.73 -2.60 -21.33
N PHE A 238 28.34 -3.84 -21.63
CA PHE A 238 26.94 -4.20 -21.88
C PHE A 238 26.14 -4.42 -20.59
N CYS A 239 26.69 -5.19 -19.66
CA CYS A 239 26.00 -5.54 -18.40
C CYS A 239 26.56 -4.82 -17.18
N HIS A 240 27.56 -3.94 -17.38
CA HIS A 240 28.22 -3.16 -16.35
C HIS A 240 28.86 -3.99 -15.21
N SER A 241 29.19 -5.25 -15.47
CA SER A 241 29.82 -6.15 -14.50
C SER A 241 31.36 -6.08 -14.59
N TYR A 242 32.03 -6.24 -13.45
CA TYR A 242 33.49 -6.38 -13.36
C TYR A 242 33.88 -7.85 -13.14
N ASN A 243 35.15 -8.20 -13.37
CA ASN A 243 35.69 -9.56 -13.18
C ASN A 243 34.90 -10.61 -13.98
N CYS A 244 34.66 -10.32 -15.25
CA CYS A 244 33.73 -11.09 -16.08
C CYS A 244 34.23 -11.36 -17.50
N LEU A 245 35.31 -10.72 -17.94
CA LEU A 245 35.87 -10.94 -19.26
C LEU A 245 36.73 -12.20 -19.26
N THR A 246 36.33 -13.17 -20.09
CA THR A 246 37.07 -14.41 -20.31
C THR A 246 37.58 -14.42 -21.74
N TYR A 247 38.84 -14.80 -21.92
CA TYR A 247 39.43 -14.89 -23.25
C TYR A 247 39.16 -16.25 -23.89
N ASN A 248 38.59 -16.19 -25.08
CA ASN A 248 38.30 -17.27 -26.01
C ASN A 248 37.64 -18.53 -25.41
N PRO A 249 36.63 -18.42 -24.53
CA PRO A 249 35.98 -19.59 -23.95
C PRO A 249 35.24 -20.45 -25.00
N LYS A 250 34.91 -19.87 -26.17
CA LYS A 250 34.26 -20.56 -27.29
C LYS A 250 35.25 -21.17 -28.28
N HIS A 251 36.56 -21.10 -28.00
CA HIS A 251 37.62 -21.65 -28.85
C HIS A 251 37.54 -21.20 -30.31
N THR A 252 37.18 -19.93 -30.53
CA THR A 252 37.19 -19.34 -31.87
C THR A 252 38.61 -19.25 -32.40
N TYR A 253 38.76 -19.46 -33.72
CA TYR A 253 40.07 -19.39 -34.38
C TYR A 253 40.72 -18.00 -34.25
N GLU A 254 39.91 -16.94 -34.29
CA GLU A 254 40.39 -15.56 -34.19
C GLU A 254 40.81 -15.20 -32.76
N GLY A 255 40.18 -15.80 -31.75
CA GLY A 255 40.18 -15.33 -30.38
C GLY A 255 39.12 -14.25 -30.14
N GLU A 256 38.51 -14.25 -28.96
CA GLU A 256 37.51 -13.26 -28.59
C GLU A 256 37.47 -13.02 -27.07
N TRP A 257 36.93 -11.88 -26.66
CA TRP A 257 36.54 -11.64 -25.28
C TRP A 257 35.06 -11.93 -25.12
N THR A 258 34.70 -12.77 -24.15
CA THR A 258 33.31 -13.04 -23.81
C THR A 258 33.05 -12.64 -22.37
N CYS A 259 31.95 -11.92 -22.14
CA CYS A 259 31.49 -11.63 -20.80
C CYS A 259 30.74 -12.84 -20.20
N SER A 260 31.30 -13.47 -19.17
CA SER A 260 30.70 -14.60 -18.44
C SER A 260 29.39 -14.29 -17.69
N LYS A 261 28.88 -13.05 -17.74
CA LYS A 261 27.64 -12.62 -17.08
C LYS A 261 26.48 -12.35 -18.04
N CYS A 262 26.77 -12.02 -19.29
CA CYS A 262 25.75 -11.61 -20.27
C CYS A 262 26.03 -12.13 -21.68
N ASP A 263 27.06 -12.95 -21.83
CA ASP A 263 27.50 -13.56 -23.08
C ASP A 263 27.80 -12.57 -24.21
N ALA A 264 28.00 -11.29 -23.88
CA ALA A 264 28.43 -10.28 -24.83
C ALA A 264 29.84 -10.61 -25.31
N ASP A 265 29.98 -10.72 -26.63
CA ASP A 265 31.24 -11.03 -27.30
C ASP A 265 31.88 -9.76 -27.88
N PHE A 266 33.20 -9.68 -27.77
CA PHE A 266 34.02 -8.61 -28.30
C PHE A 266 35.23 -9.18 -29.04
N CYS A 267 35.61 -8.54 -30.13
CA CYS A 267 36.82 -8.84 -30.88
C CYS A 267 38.08 -8.53 -30.06
N ASN A 268 39.22 -9.01 -30.54
CA ASN A 268 40.54 -8.74 -29.95
C ASN A 268 40.92 -7.26 -29.89
N CYS A 269 40.29 -6.38 -30.68
CA CYS A 269 40.47 -4.92 -30.55
C CYS A 269 39.55 -4.28 -29.51
N GLY A 270 38.78 -5.10 -28.77
CA GLY A 270 37.78 -4.66 -27.80
C GLY A 270 36.45 -4.23 -28.40
N ARG A 271 36.25 -4.27 -29.72
CA ARG A 271 34.98 -3.92 -30.36
C ARG A 271 33.94 -5.02 -30.13
N CYS A 272 32.71 -4.67 -29.79
CA CYS A 272 31.62 -5.64 -29.70
C CYS A 272 31.33 -6.32 -31.06
N LYS A 273 31.04 -7.62 -31.03
CA LYS A 273 30.68 -8.45 -32.19
C LYS A 273 29.20 -8.43 -32.56
N ALA A 274 28.33 -7.87 -31.72
CA ALA A 274 26.92 -7.73 -32.05
C ALA A 274 26.74 -6.80 -33.27
N SER A 275 25.95 -7.24 -34.25
CA SER A 275 25.72 -6.49 -35.49
C SER A 275 25.21 -5.07 -35.19
N GLY A 276 25.80 -4.07 -35.82
CA GLY A 276 25.47 -2.65 -35.62
C GLY A 276 25.97 -2.03 -34.31
N SER A 277 26.61 -2.79 -33.42
CA SER A 277 27.12 -2.26 -32.15
C SER A 277 28.37 -1.38 -32.34
N GLN A 278 28.36 -0.23 -31.67
CA GLN A 278 29.51 0.68 -31.55
C GLN A 278 30.14 0.62 -30.15
N VAL A 279 29.82 -0.41 -29.35
CA VAL A 279 30.33 -0.56 -27.99
C VAL A 279 31.74 -1.17 -28.02
N TYR A 280 32.63 -0.63 -27.18
CA TYR A 280 34.00 -1.13 -27.02
C TYR A 280 34.31 -1.40 -25.54
N LEU A 281 35.18 -2.39 -25.30
CA LEU A 281 35.84 -2.58 -24.02
C LEU A 281 36.63 -1.32 -23.63
N VAL A 282 36.71 -1.08 -22.33
CA VAL A 282 37.40 0.07 -21.77
C VAL A 282 38.89 -0.25 -21.67
N LYS A 283 39.75 0.54 -22.33
CA LYS A 283 41.21 0.41 -22.21
C LYS A 283 41.63 0.59 -20.75
N ALA A 284 42.63 -0.21 -20.34
CA ALA A 284 43.28 -0.06 -19.04
C ALA A 284 44.01 1.29 -18.94
#